data_AF-A0A965PFG9-F1
#
_entry.id   AF-A0A965PFG9-F1
#
_cell.length_a   1.000
_cell.length_b   1.000
_cell.length_c   1.000
_cell.angle_alpha   90.00
_cell.angle_beta   90.00
_cell.angle_gamma   90.00
#
_symmetry.space_group_name_H-M   'P 1'
#
loop_
_entity.id
_entity.type
_entity.pdbx_description
1 polymer ?
#
loop_
_entity_poly.entity_id
_entity_poly.type
_entity_poly.pdbx_seq_one_letter_code
_entity_poly.pdbx_strand_id
1 'polypeptide(L)'
;MDTIQFEGVKVAIKQDKTGYVLTLCIHPDEIPEHLLRDFVGARYQVVMVRIDDTEKPYKRREPTTSNRAAILCKDPLFQKFLVESGLAWDASERSAEAFLKETCTITSRAELDSNVEAADTFKQIVGEYEEWKSTSV
;
A
#
# COMPACT_ATOMS: atom_id res chain seq x y z
N MET A 1 -11.12 1.25 -31.38
CA MET A 1 -9.78 0.74 -31.03
C MET A 1 -10.06 -0.36 -30.04
N ASP A 2 -9.94 -1.61 -30.49
CA ASP A 2 -10.43 -2.75 -29.73
C ASP A 2 -9.38 -3.17 -28.71
N THR A 3 -9.77 -3.27 -27.45
CA THR A 3 -8.86 -3.66 -26.38
C THR A 3 -8.82 -5.18 -26.29
N ILE A 4 -7.61 -5.74 -26.20
CA ILE A 4 -7.40 -7.17 -25.98
C ILE A 4 -7.54 -7.44 -24.47
N GLN A 5 -8.49 -8.28 -24.10
CA GLN A 5 -8.74 -8.69 -22.71
C GLN A 5 -8.77 -10.21 -22.65
N PHE A 6 -8.06 -10.79 -21.69
CA PHE A 6 -8.02 -12.23 -21.42
C PHE A 6 -7.60 -12.45 -19.97
N GLU A 7 -7.99 -13.59 -19.39
CA GLU A 7 -7.41 -14.05 -18.14
C GLU A 7 -6.17 -14.92 -18.42
N GLY A 8 -5.11 -14.72 -17.62
CA GLY A 8 -3.85 -15.42 -17.80
C GLY A 8 -3.29 -15.92 -16.48
N VAL A 9 -2.94 -17.21 -16.43
CA VAL A 9 -2.25 -17.81 -15.29
C VAL A 9 -0.75 -17.52 -15.41
N LYS A 10 -0.16 -16.92 -14.37
CA LYS A 10 1.30 -16.75 -14.30
C LYS A 10 1.98 -18.11 -14.21
N VAL A 11 2.75 -18.47 -15.23
CA VAL A 11 3.53 -19.71 -15.28
C VAL A 11 4.95 -19.49 -14.75
N ALA A 12 5.63 -18.45 -15.25
CA ALA A 12 7.02 -18.19 -14.91
C ALA A 12 7.37 -16.71 -15.04
N ILE A 13 8.39 -16.29 -14.30
CA ILE A 13 9.10 -15.04 -14.56
C ILE A 13 10.60 -15.36 -14.57
N LYS A 14 11.30 -14.93 -15.61
CA LYS A 14 12.76 -15.07 -15.71
C LYS A 14 13.40 -13.73 -16.02
N GLN A 15 14.65 -13.57 -15.63
CA GLN A 15 15.46 -12.41 -15.96
C GLN A 15 16.59 -12.85 -16.88
N ASP A 16 16.80 -12.10 -17.96
CA ASP A 16 17.93 -12.30 -18.86
C ASP A 16 18.50 -10.95 -19.32
N LYS A 17 19.45 -10.98 -20.27
CA LYS A 17 20.13 -9.77 -20.77
C LYS A 17 19.18 -8.79 -21.47
N THR A 18 17.98 -9.23 -21.87
CA THR A 18 16.97 -8.41 -22.55
C THR A 18 15.94 -7.82 -21.60
N GLY A 19 15.91 -8.26 -20.33
CA GLY A 19 15.01 -7.76 -19.29
C GLY A 19 14.33 -8.87 -18.50
N TYR A 20 13.09 -8.62 -18.07
CA TYR A 20 12.24 -9.63 -17.43
C TYR A 20 11.25 -10.18 -18.45
N VAL A 21 11.15 -11.51 -18.52
CA VAL A 21 10.19 -12.22 -19.37
C VAL A 21 9.13 -12.84 -18.46
N LEU A 22 7.89 -12.39 -18.63
CA LEU A 22 6.71 -12.95 -17.99
C LEU A 22 6.05 -13.95 -18.95
N THR A 23 5.89 -15.20 -18.51
CA THR A 23 5.14 -16.23 -19.24
C THR A 23 3.76 -16.40 -18.61
N LEU A 24 2.71 -16.15 -19.40
CA LEU A 24 1.31 -16.39 -19.03
C LEU A 24 0.75 -17.57 -19.83
N CYS A 25 -0.09 -18.37 -19.21
CA CYS A 25 -0.93 -19.35 -19.88
C CYS A 25 -2.33 -18.76 -20.05
N ILE A 26 -2.85 -18.75 -21.26
CA ILE A 26 -4.21 -18.28 -21.59
C ILE A 26 -5.03 -19.52 -21.94
N HIS A 27 -6.26 -19.61 -21.47
CA HIS A 27 -7.15 -20.70 -21.84
C HIS A 27 -7.41 -20.69 -23.36
N PRO A 28 -7.42 -21.84 -24.06
CA PRO A 28 -7.57 -21.87 -25.52
C PRO A 28 -8.87 -21.25 -26.02
N ASP A 29 -9.94 -21.27 -25.22
CA ASP A 29 -11.23 -20.66 -25.58
C ASP A 29 -11.25 -19.13 -25.36
N GLU A 30 -10.28 -18.58 -24.64
CA GLU A 30 -10.19 -17.15 -24.29
C GLU A 30 -9.09 -16.42 -25.07
N ILE A 31 -8.32 -17.12 -25.91
CA ILE A 31 -7.21 -16.49 -26.64
C ILE A 31 -7.74 -15.54 -27.73
N PRO A 32 -7.41 -14.23 -27.67
CA PRO A 32 -7.92 -13.29 -28.65
C PRO A 32 -7.25 -13.49 -30.01
N GLU A 33 -8.05 -13.56 -31.08
CA GLU A 33 -7.54 -13.84 -32.43
C GLU A 33 -6.50 -12.82 -32.91
N HIS A 34 -6.66 -11.54 -32.55
CA HIS A 34 -5.70 -10.49 -32.88
C HIS A 34 -4.30 -10.76 -32.31
N LEU A 35 -4.22 -11.32 -31.09
CA LEU A 35 -2.94 -11.68 -30.47
C LEU A 35 -2.21 -12.78 -31.25
N LEU A 36 -2.95 -13.70 -31.88
CA LEU A 36 -2.40 -14.78 -32.72
C LEU A 36 -1.97 -14.30 -34.11
N ARG A 37 -2.66 -13.30 -34.66
CA ARG A 37 -2.42 -12.78 -36.02
C ARG A 37 -1.32 -11.73 -36.09
N ASP A 38 -1.07 -11.01 -34.99
CA ASP A 38 -0.03 -10.00 -34.93
C ASP A 38 1.37 -10.60 -35.11
N PHE A 39 2.28 -9.82 -35.71
CA PHE A 39 3.63 -10.27 -36.00
C PHE A 39 4.49 -10.39 -34.74
N VAL A 40 5.47 -11.29 -34.77
CA VAL A 40 6.44 -11.46 -33.69
C VAL A 40 7.20 -10.15 -33.46
N GLY A 41 7.16 -9.63 -32.23
CA GLY A 41 7.79 -8.36 -31.85
C GLY A 41 6.85 -7.17 -31.80
N ALA A 42 5.55 -7.34 -32.10
CA ALA A 42 4.54 -6.33 -31.82
C ALA A 42 4.53 -5.90 -30.35
N ARG A 43 4.25 -4.62 -30.09
CA ARG A 43 4.26 -4.02 -28.74
C ARG A 43 2.84 -3.79 -28.26
N TYR A 44 2.56 -4.20 -27.02
CA TYR A 44 1.26 -4.02 -26.38
C TYR A 44 1.40 -3.12 -25.16
N GLN A 45 0.42 -2.23 -24.95
CA GLN A 45 0.22 -1.62 -23.64
C GLN A 45 -0.56 -2.62 -22.78
N VAL A 46 0.00 -3.03 -21.64
CA VAL A 46 -0.59 -4.05 -20.78
C VAL A 46 -1.05 -3.42 -19.47
N VAL A 47 -2.31 -3.68 -19.10
CA VAL A 47 -2.84 -3.44 -17.77
C VAL A 47 -3.08 -4.80 -17.12
N MET A 48 -2.44 -5.05 -15.99
CA MET A 48 -2.58 -6.32 -15.27
C MET A 48 -3.21 -6.08 -13.90
N VAL A 49 -4.23 -6.87 -13.59
CA VAL A 49 -4.87 -6.93 -12.27
C VAL A 49 -4.79 -8.38 -11.82
N ARG A 50 -4.25 -8.62 -10.62
CA ARG A 50 -4.31 -9.97 -10.02
C ARG A 50 -5.76 -10.22 -9.61
N ILE A 51 -6.29 -11.40 -9.91
CA ILE A 51 -7.61 -11.85 -9.46
C ILE A 51 -7.43 -12.76 -8.24
N ASP A 52 -8.35 -12.71 -7.29
CA ASP A 52 -8.40 -13.58 -6.12
C ASP A 52 -9.34 -14.77 -6.32
N ASP A 53 -9.37 -15.69 -5.37
CA ASP A 53 -10.20 -16.91 -5.43
C ASP A 53 -11.72 -16.63 -5.44
N THR A 54 -12.12 -15.35 -5.36
CA THR A 54 -13.52 -14.89 -5.43
C THR A 54 -13.86 -14.17 -6.73
N GLU A 55 -13.00 -14.31 -7.75
CA GLU A 55 -13.18 -13.69 -9.07
C GLU A 55 -13.19 -12.15 -9.01
N LYS A 56 -12.50 -11.57 -8.03
CA LYS A 56 -12.41 -10.12 -7.85
C LYS A 56 -10.97 -9.63 -8.00
N PRO A 57 -10.77 -8.37 -8.41
CA PRO A 57 -9.48 -7.72 -8.29
C PRO A 57 -8.90 -7.89 -6.89
N TYR A 58 -7.76 -8.57 -6.81
CA TYR A 58 -6.99 -8.74 -5.58
C TYR A 58 -6.61 -7.37 -5.04
N LYS A 59 -7.29 -6.96 -3.99
CA LYS A 59 -6.91 -5.77 -3.23
C LYS A 59 -5.72 -6.14 -2.37
N ARG A 60 -4.55 -5.59 -2.70
CA ARG A 60 -3.41 -5.63 -1.79
C ARG A 60 -3.89 -5.10 -0.45
N ARG A 61 -3.75 -5.90 0.61
CA ARG A 61 -4.23 -5.57 1.95
C ARG A 61 -3.75 -4.16 2.29
N GLU A 62 -4.68 -3.20 2.40
CA GLU A 62 -4.31 -1.87 2.84
C GLU A 62 -3.69 -1.97 4.24
N PRO A 63 -2.65 -1.17 4.55
CA PRO A 63 -2.12 -1.14 5.89
C PRO A 63 -3.26 -0.80 6.85
N THR A 64 -3.49 -1.68 7.82
CA THR A 64 -4.44 -1.44 8.90
C THR A 64 -4.08 -0.15 9.66
N THR A 65 -5.01 0.45 10.39
CA THR A 65 -4.75 1.66 11.18
C THR A 65 -3.61 1.43 12.16
N SER A 66 -3.56 0.25 12.78
CA SER A 66 -2.46 -0.17 13.65
C SER A 66 -1.10 -0.20 12.94
N ASN A 67 -1.05 -0.71 11.71
CA ASN A 67 0.16 -0.71 10.88
C ASN A 67 0.58 0.71 10.51
N ARG A 68 -0.39 1.57 10.15
CA ARG A 68 -0.12 2.99 9.86
C ARG A 68 0.46 3.71 11.07
N ALA A 69 -0.10 3.50 12.25
CA ALA A 69 0.42 4.06 13.50
C ALA A 69 1.85 3.58 13.78
N ALA A 70 2.15 2.29 13.58
CA ALA A 70 3.51 1.77 13.77
C ALA A 70 4.52 2.36 12.77
N ILE A 71 4.12 2.54 11.51
CA ILE A 71 4.96 3.21 10.49
C ILE A 71 5.20 4.67 10.90
N LEU A 72 4.16 5.37 11.36
CA LEU A 72 4.25 6.77 11.75
C LEU A 72 5.16 6.97 12.97
N CYS A 73 5.07 6.12 13.99
CA CYS A 73 5.99 6.18 15.14
C CYS A 73 7.47 6.05 14.74
N LYS A 74 7.76 5.36 13.62
CA LYS A 74 9.12 5.18 13.10
C LYS A 74 9.60 6.34 12.21
N ASP A 75 8.70 7.22 11.79
CA ASP A 75 9.03 8.36 10.94
C ASP A 75 9.80 9.42 11.75
N PRO A 76 11.07 9.74 11.41
CA PRO A 76 11.85 10.74 12.11
C PRO A 76 11.22 12.15 12.07
N LEU A 77 10.47 12.48 11.01
CA LEU A 77 9.78 13.77 10.92
C LEU A 77 8.61 13.85 11.89
N PHE A 78 7.87 12.74 12.06
CA PHE A 78 6.80 12.67 13.06
C PHE A 78 7.37 12.76 14.48
N GLN A 79 8.48 12.07 14.76
CA GLN A 79 9.16 12.18 16.05
C GLN A 79 9.63 13.61 16.34
N LYS A 80 10.15 14.32 15.32
CA LYS A 80 10.53 15.73 15.41
C LYS A 80 9.31 16.62 15.68
N PHE A 81 8.21 16.41 14.96
CA PHE A 81 6.94 17.11 15.18
C PHE A 81 6.49 17.02 16.64
N LEU A 82 6.52 15.81 17.22
CA LEU A 82 6.09 15.61 18.61
C LEU A 82 6.98 16.38 19.60
N VAL A 83 8.30 16.42 19.38
CA VAL A 83 9.21 17.17 20.25
C VAL A 83 9.02 18.68 20.10
N GLU A 84 8.95 19.20 18.86
CA GLU A 84 8.80 20.63 18.62
C GLU A 84 7.44 21.17 19.09
N SER A 85 6.41 20.32 19.05
CA SER A 85 5.07 20.64 19.57
C SER A 85 4.97 20.47 21.10
N GLY A 86 6.03 20.02 21.76
CA GLY A 86 6.04 19.77 23.21
C GLY A 86 5.19 18.57 23.65
N LEU A 87 4.86 17.68 22.71
CA LEU A 87 4.04 16.48 22.93
C LEU A 87 4.86 15.25 23.33
N ALA A 88 6.16 15.25 23.04
CA ALA A 88 7.10 14.21 23.43
C ALA A 88 8.40 14.78 23.99
N TRP A 89 9.06 14.03 24.88
CA TRP A 89 10.32 14.43 25.50
C TRP A 89 11.53 14.32 24.56
N ASP A 90 11.53 13.32 23.70
CA ASP A 90 12.63 13.00 22.80
C ASP A 90 12.13 12.45 21.46
N ALA A 91 12.94 12.62 20.41
CA ALA A 91 12.64 12.15 19.07
C ALA A 91 13.01 10.66 18.97
N SER A 92 12.10 9.79 19.40
CA SER A 92 12.26 8.34 19.30
C SER A 92 10.93 7.61 19.05
N GLU A 93 11.03 6.41 18.48
CA GLU A 93 9.86 5.53 18.24
C GLU A 93 9.11 5.22 19.55
N ARG A 94 9.85 5.04 20.65
CA ARG A 94 9.27 4.74 21.96
C ARG A 94 8.41 5.88 22.49
N SER A 95 8.91 7.12 22.39
CA SER A 95 8.19 8.29 22.86
C SER A 95 6.99 8.61 21.96
N ALA A 96 7.11 8.40 20.64
CA ALA A 96 5.98 8.48 19.73
C ALA A 96 4.90 7.41 20.00
N GLU A 97 5.29 6.17 20.33
CA GLU A 97 4.34 5.12 20.70
C GLU A 97 3.63 5.42 22.02
N ALA A 98 4.36 5.93 23.02
CA ALA A 98 3.80 6.31 24.32
C ALA A 98 2.75 7.42 24.16
N PHE A 99 3.09 8.46 23.40
CA PHE A 99 2.17 9.54 23.04
C PHE A 99 0.90 9.00 22.39
N LEU A 100 1.00 8.17 21.33
CA LEU A 100 -0.19 7.63 20.67
C LEU A 100 -1.06 6.80 21.60
N LYS A 101 -0.48 5.99 22.49
CA LYS A 101 -1.23 5.19 23.45
C LYS A 101 -2.00 6.05 24.44
N GLU A 102 -1.35 7.09 24.95
CA GLU A 102 -1.96 8.04 25.88
C GLU A 102 -3.08 8.84 25.21
N THR A 103 -2.79 9.48 24.07
CA THR A 103 -3.75 10.35 23.38
C THR A 103 -4.92 9.60 22.77
N CYS A 104 -4.69 8.41 22.20
CA CYS A 104 -5.77 7.59 21.64
C CYS A 104 -6.47 6.73 22.71
N THR A 105 -6.05 6.78 23.98
CA THR A 105 -6.59 5.98 25.10
C THR A 105 -6.60 4.47 24.84
N ILE A 106 -5.48 3.93 24.32
CA ILE A 106 -5.31 2.51 23.99
C ILE A 106 -4.11 1.89 24.70
N THR A 107 -4.17 0.59 24.98
CA THR A 107 -3.02 -0.15 25.55
C THR A 107 -2.13 -0.72 24.45
N SER A 108 -2.75 -1.10 23.33
CA SER A 108 -2.09 -1.67 22.16
C SER A 108 -2.52 -0.97 20.88
N ARG A 109 -1.57 -0.71 19.97
CA ARG A 109 -1.87 -0.16 18.63
C ARG A 109 -2.86 -1.02 17.84
N ALA A 110 -2.94 -2.33 18.12
CA ALA A 110 -3.91 -3.23 17.49
C ALA A 110 -5.37 -2.81 17.72
N GLU A 111 -5.65 -2.11 18.83
CA GLU A 111 -6.99 -1.62 19.16
C GLU A 111 -7.48 -0.56 18.18
N LEU A 112 -6.58 0.16 17.49
CA LEU A 112 -6.93 1.14 16.44
C LEU A 112 -7.68 0.53 15.26
N ASP A 113 -7.63 -0.79 15.08
CA ASP A 113 -8.34 -1.47 13.99
C ASP A 113 -9.79 -1.81 14.36
N SER A 114 -10.13 -1.81 15.65
CA SER A 114 -11.46 -2.18 16.16
C SER A 114 -12.16 -1.07 16.96
N ASN A 115 -11.40 -0.09 17.47
CA ASN A 115 -11.91 1.04 18.23
C ASN A 115 -12.01 2.28 17.32
N VAL A 116 -13.24 2.64 16.95
CA VAL A 116 -13.53 3.76 16.04
C VAL A 116 -13.10 5.10 16.63
N GLU A 117 -13.34 5.33 17.92
CA GLU A 117 -12.98 6.60 18.59
C GLU A 117 -11.46 6.78 18.61
N ALA A 118 -10.71 5.74 19.00
CA ALA A 118 -9.26 5.78 18.98
C ALA A 118 -8.70 5.97 17.56
N ALA A 119 -9.32 5.34 16.55
CA ALA A 119 -8.94 5.51 15.15
C ALA A 119 -9.20 6.93 14.63
N ASP A 120 -10.28 7.58 15.07
CA ASP A 120 -10.60 8.95 14.69
C ASP A 120 -9.66 9.96 15.36
N THR A 121 -9.32 9.76 16.64
CA THR A 121 -8.26 10.54 17.30
C THR A 121 -6.92 10.38 16.58
N PHE A 122 -6.55 9.16 16.19
CA PHE A 122 -5.34 8.93 15.40
C PHE A 122 -5.36 9.68 14.06
N LYS A 123 -6.50 9.74 13.36
CA LYS A 123 -6.64 10.52 12.12
C LYS A 123 -6.44 12.03 12.36
N GLN A 124 -6.94 12.55 13.48
CA GLN A 124 -6.74 13.96 13.84
C GLN A 124 -5.25 14.28 14.03
N ILE A 125 -4.53 13.44 14.80
CA ILE A 125 -3.08 13.56 15.00
C ILE A 125 -2.33 13.54 13.66
N VAL A 126 -2.72 12.64 12.74
CA VAL A 126 -2.13 12.59 11.40
C VAL A 126 -2.39 13.88 10.63
N GLY A 127 -3.59 14.45 10.73
CA GLY A 127 -3.92 15.75 10.12
C GLY A 127 -3.03 16.87 10.64
N GLU A 128 -2.89 17.00 11.96
CA GLU A 128 -2.03 17.99 12.60
C GLU A 128 -0.56 17.85 12.17
N TYR A 129 -0.06 16.61 12.09
CA TYR A 129 1.29 16.33 11.61
C TYR A 129 1.49 16.78 10.16
N GLU A 130 0.55 16.48 9.25
CA GLU A 130 0.68 16.88 7.84
C GLU A 130 0.60 18.40 7.68
N GLU A 131 -0.24 19.09 8.45
CA GLU A 131 -0.31 20.55 8.50
C GLU A 131 1.02 21.15 8.99
N TRP A 132 1.55 20.65 10.11
CA TRP A 132 2.85 21.06 10.63
C TRP A 132 3.97 20.83 9.61
N LYS A 133 3.97 19.67 8.94
CA LYS A 133 4.97 19.28 7.95
C LYS A 133 4.95 20.20 6.74
N SER A 134 3.77 20.67 6.33
CA SER A 134 3.65 21.65 5.23
C SER A 134 4.18 23.05 5.58
N THR A 135 4.24 23.39 6.87
CA THR A 135 4.69 24.71 7.36
C THR A 135 6.16 24.69 7.79
N SER A 136 6.68 23.54 8.22
CA SER A 136 7.98 23.39 8.89
C SER A 136 9.05 22.73 8.02
N VAL A 137 8.73 22.36 6.77
CA VAL A 137 9.61 21.72 5.78
C VAL A 137 9.69 22.56 4.51
#